data_AF-A0A317IQ58-F1
#
_entry.id   AF-A0A317IQ58-F1
#
_cell.length_a   1.000
_cell.length_b   1.000
_cell.length_c   1.000
_cell.angle_alpha   90.00
_cell.angle_beta   90.00
_cell.angle_gamma   90.00
#
_symmetry.space_group_name_H-M   'P 1'
#
loop_
_entity.id
_entity.type
_entity.pdbx_description
1 polymer ?
#
loop_
_entity_poly.entity_id
_entity_poly.type
_entity_poly.pdbx_seq_one_letter_code
_entity_poly.pdbx_strand_id
1 'polypeptide(L)'
;MSRVSRRQFAQIAGFALAPGHFALAQRGKLTAGEVVDRIKKKLAIPWNDSTYRDTFKINGPDWVVTGIATSFGGNLRVLQLAQKAGLNMIIPHEPT
;
A
#
# COMPACT_ATOMS: atom_id res chain seq x y z
N MET A 1 47.83 41.78 -0.94
CA MET A 1 47.31 40.38 -0.90
C MET A 1 46.86 40.07 0.52
N SER A 2 45.57 40.29 0.83
CA SER A 2 45.01 40.12 2.18
C SER A 2 44.76 38.65 2.49
N ARG A 3 45.35 38.16 3.58
CA ARG A 3 45.18 36.77 4.07
C ARG A 3 43.78 36.62 4.65
N VAL A 4 42.96 35.76 4.03
CA VAL A 4 41.64 35.37 4.54
C VAL A 4 41.81 34.63 5.87
N SER A 5 41.10 35.12 6.90
CA SER A 5 41.16 34.56 8.26
C SER A 5 40.28 33.32 8.38
N ARG A 6 40.66 32.37 9.25
CA ARG A 6 39.93 31.11 9.52
C ARG A 6 38.46 31.32 9.90
N ARG A 7 38.10 32.50 10.44
CA ARG A 7 36.70 32.87 10.73
C ARG A 7 35.87 33.25 9.49
N GLN A 8 36.51 33.79 8.44
CA GLN A 8 35.84 34.06 7.16
C GLN A 8 35.59 32.79 6.34
N PHE A 9 36.39 31.73 6.54
CA PHE A 9 36.17 30.45 5.87
C PHE A 9 34.89 29.74 6.36
N ALA A 10 34.54 29.90 7.64
CA ALA A 10 33.34 29.30 8.21
C ALA A 10 32.03 29.92 7.70
N GLN A 11 32.06 31.18 7.20
CA GLN A 11 30.86 31.84 6.69
C GLN A 11 30.53 31.49 5.23
N ILE A 12 31.48 30.95 4.46
CA ILE A 12 31.24 30.51 3.07
C ILE A 12 30.66 29.08 3.03
N ALA A 13 30.85 28.29 4.09
CA ALA A 13 30.27 26.95 4.21
C ALA A 13 28.78 26.94 4.65
N GLY A 14 28.17 28.10 4.89
CA GLY A 14 26.83 28.22 5.48
C GLY A 14 25.65 28.26 4.51
N PHE A 15 25.85 28.16 3.19
CA PHE A 15 24.79 28.38 2.18
C PHE A 15 24.48 27.19 1.25
N ALA A 16 24.98 26.00 1.54
CA ALA A 16 24.60 24.80 0.82
C ALA A 16 24.30 23.69 1.82
N LEU A 17 23.01 23.51 2.13
CA LEU A 17 22.33 22.33 2.66
C LEU A 17 21.11 22.81 3.46
N ALA A 18 20.12 23.36 2.77
CA ALA A 18 18.76 23.00 3.16
C ALA A 18 18.57 21.58 2.60
N PRO A 19 18.59 20.51 3.43
CA PRO A 19 18.02 19.27 2.97
C PRO A 19 16.52 19.58 2.85
N GLY A 20 16.09 19.94 1.65
CA GLY A 20 14.72 19.66 1.25
C GLY A 20 14.59 18.15 1.38
N HIS A 21 14.12 17.70 2.54
CA HIS A 21 13.68 16.32 2.72
C HIS A 21 12.49 16.13 1.79
N PHE A 22 12.75 15.90 0.51
CA PHE A 22 11.85 15.14 -0.33
C PHE A 22 11.89 13.72 0.21
N ALA A 23 11.27 13.52 1.37
CA ALA A 23 10.84 12.21 1.81
C ALA A 23 9.81 11.78 0.76
N LEU A 24 10.28 11.09 -0.28
CA LEU A 24 9.44 10.23 -1.09
C LEU A 24 8.80 9.28 -0.08
N ALA A 25 7.55 9.55 0.32
CA ALA A 25 6.81 8.70 1.21
C ALA A 25 6.83 7.31 0.58
N GLN A 26 7.62 6.41 1.15
CA GLN A 26 7.67 5.03 0.73
C GLN A 26 6.26 4.51 0.95
N ARG A 27 5.50 4.33 -0.15
CA ARG A 27 4.16 3.75 -0.05
C ARG A 27 4.36 2.38 0.59
N GLY A 28 3.98 2.27 1.87
CA GLY A 28 4.06 1.03 2.61
C GLY A 28 3.42 -0.09 1.81
N LYS A 29 3.99 -1.30 1.90
CA LYS A 29 3.39 -2.49 1.30
C LYS A 29 1.98 -2.65 1.88
N LEU A 30 0.97 -2.58 1.01
CA LEU A 30 -0.43 -2.65 1.42
C LEU A 30 -0.76 -4.07 1.89
N THR A 31 -1.32 -4.23 3.07
CA THR A 31 -1.78 -5.56 3.55
C THR A 31 -3.22 -5.84 3.13
N ALA A 32 -3.61 -7.11 3.12
CA ALA A 32 -4.97 -7.51 2.79
C ALA A 32 -6.00 -6.96 3.80
N GLY A 33 -5.63 -6.85 5.08
CA GLY A 33 -6.42 -6.21 6.12
C GLY A 33 -6.66 -4.73 5.81
N GLU A 34 -5.61 -4.00 5.43
CA GLU A 34 -5.71 -2.59 5.04
C GLU A 34 -6.58 -2.38 3.79
N VAL A 35 -6.57 -3.32 2.84
CA VAL A 35 -7.50 -3.31 1.69
C VAL A 35 -8.94 -3.42 2.19
N VAL A 36 -9.23 -4.41 3.03
CA VAL A 36 -10.58 -4.62 3.58
C VAL A 36 -11.04 -3.41 4.38
N ASP A 37 -10.18 -2.80 5.19
CA ASP A 37 -10.50 -1.58 5.94
C ASP A 37 -10.86 -0.41 5.03
N ARG A 38 -10.19 -0.28 3.88
CA ARG A 38 -10.52 0.73 2.87
C ARG A 38 -11.88 0.46 2.23
N ILE A 39 -12.20 -0.80 1.96
CA ILE A 39 -13.52 -1.21 1.44
C ILE A 39 -14.59 -0.85 2.46
N LYS A 40 -14.44 -1.27 3.72
CA LYS A 40 -15.36 -0.96 4.83
C LYS A 40 -15.67 0.53 4.93
N LYS A 41 -14.65 1.40 4.83
CA LYS A 41 -14.80 2.87 4.87
C LYS A 41 -15.57 3.47 3.69
N LYS A 42 -15.78 2.72 2.61
CA LYS A 42 -16.47 3.18 1.39
C LYS A 42 -17.84 2.54 1.20
N LEU A 43 -18.22 1.56 2.02
CA LEU A 43 -19.54 0.96 1.98
C LEU A 43 -20.59 1.95 2.49
N ALA A 44 -21.75 1.98 1.83
CA ALA A 44 -22.92 2.72 2.29
C ALA A 44 -23.75 1.96 3.34
N ILE A 45 -23.34 0.72 3.65
CA ILE A 45 -23.98 -0.16 4.63
C ILE A 45 -23.00 -0.51 5.75
N PRO A 46 -23.48 -0.72 6.99
CA PRO A 46 -22.63 -1.22 8.06
C PRO A 46 -21.99 -2.56 7.69
N TRP A 47 -20.72 -2.73 8.04
CA TRP A 47 -20.06 -4.01 7.91
C TRP A 47 -20.64 -5.02 8.92
N ASN A 48 -20.83 -6.27 8.50
CA ASN A 48 -21.29 -7.33 9.39
C ASN A 48 -20.09 -8.19 9.85
N ASP A 49 -19.57 -7.92 11.05
CA ASP A 49 -18.44 -8.70 11.59
C ASP A 49 -18.80 -10.15 11.99
N SER A 50 -20.09 -10.51 12.00
CA SER A 50 -20.58 -11.87 12.33
C SER A 50 -20.84 -12.75 11.08
N THR A 51 -20.51 -12.26 9.89
CA THR A 51 -20.70 -12.98 8.62
C THR A 51 -19.70 -14.12 8.45
N TYR A 52 -20.15 -15.24 7.88
CA TYR A 52 -19.26 -16.32 7.41
C TYR A 52 -18.89 -16.18 5.92
N ARG A 53 -19.51 -15.23 5.21
CA ARG A 53 -19.31 -15.01 3.76
C ARG A 53 -18.08 -14.15 3.51
N ASP A 54 -18.04 -12.97 4.12
CA ASP A 54 -17.00 -11.97 3.92
C ASP A 54 -15.81 -12.21 4.87
N THR A 55 -15.13 -13.33 4.68
CA THR A 55 -13.95 -13.74 5.46
C THR A 55 -12.77 -14.03 4.55
N PHE A 56 -11.55 -13.96 5.09
CA PHE A 56 -10.39 -14.51 4.38
C PHE A 56 -10.54 -16.03 4.30
N LYS A 57 -10.60 -16.57 3.08
CA LYS A 57 -10.65 -18.02 2.83
C LYS A 57 -9.26 -18.63 2.69
N ILE A 58 -8.30 -17.83 2.21
CA ILE A 58 -6.91 -18.22 1.98
C ILE A 58 -6.02 -17.08 2.48
N ASN A 59 -4.93 -17.43 3.18
CA ASN A 59 -4.07 -16.48 3.89
C ASN A 59 -4.86 -15.64 4.92
N GLY A 60 -4.28 -14.51 5.35
CA GLY A 60 -4.86 -13.66 6.38
C GLY A 60 -4.61 -12.18 6.14
N PRO A 61 -5.06 -11.32 7.08
CA PRO A 61 -5.01 -9.86 6.93
C PRO A 61 -3.58 -9.31 6.77
N ASP A 62 -2.57 -9.99 7.29
CA ASP A 62 -1.16 -9.55 7.23
C ASP A 62 -0.50 -9.82 5.87
N TRP A 63 -1.19 -10.50 4.95
CA TRP A 63 -0.63 -10.81 3.64
C TRP A 63 -0.41 -9.55 2.80
N VAL A 64 0.78 -9.40 2.25
CA VAL A 64 1.12 -8.26 1.38
C VAL A 64 0.42 -8.39 0.03
N VAL A 65 -0.32 -7.36 -0.35
CA VAL A 65 -1.04 -7.26 -1.62
C VAL A 65 -0.15 -6.59 -2.67
N THR A 66 0.04 -7.27 -3.81
CA THR A 66 0.73 -6.77 -5.00
C THR A 66 -0.24 -6.39 -6.12
N GLY A 67 -1.47 -6.92 -6.08
CA GLY A 67 -2.52 -6.60 -7.04
C GLY A 67 -3.85 -7.25 -6.67
N ILE A 68 -4.95 -6.62 -7.09
CA ILE A 68 -6.32 -7.03 -6.74
C ILE A 68 -7.08 -7.37 -8.01
N ALA A 69 -7.74 -8.53 -8.03
CA ALA A 69 -8.74 -8.89 -9.02
C ALA A 69 -10.14 -8.82 -8.40
N THR A 70 -11.08 -8.14 -9.05
CA THR A 70 -12.50 -8.16 -8.69
C THR A 70 -13.29 -8.97 -9.71
N SER A 71 -14.31 -9.70 -9.26
CA SER A 71 -15.12 -10.55 -10.14
C SER A 71 -16.48 -10.84 -9.52
N PHE A 72 -17.41 -11.40 -10.30
CA PHE A 72 -18.68 -11.85 -9.73
C PHE A 72 -18.53 -13.13 -8.90
N GLY A 73 -17.74 -14.11 -9.32
CA GLY A 73 -17.52 -15.35 -8.55
C GLY A 73 -16.05 -15.80 -8.60
N GLY A 74 -15.61 -16.52 -7.57
CA GLY A 74 -14.22 -16.97 -7.41
C GLY A 74 -13.93 -18.33 -8.03
N ASN A 75 -14.27 -18.53 -9.31
CA ASN A 75 -14.04 -19.81 -9.99
C ASN A 75 -12.60 -19.96 -10.54
N LEU A 76 -12.23 -21.17 -10.97
CA LEU A 76 -10.89 -21.49 -11.46
C LEU A 76 -10.43 -20.57 -12.61
N ARG A 77 -11.34 -20.15 -13.49
CA ARG A 77 -11.01 -19.27 -14.61
C ARG A 77 -10.53 -17.90 -14.11
N VAL A 78 -11.18 -17.35 -13.09
CA VAL A 78 -10.78 -16.09 -12.45
C VAL A 78 -9.41 -16.25 -11.79
N LEU A 79 -9.16 -17.34 -11.08
CA LEU A 79 -7.87 -17.60 -10.44
C LEU A 79 -6.73 -17.67 -11.46
N GLN A 80 -6.94 -18.37 -12.58
CA GLN A 80 -5.94 -18.47 -13.66
C GLN A 80 -5.66 -17.11 -14.31
N LEU A 81 -6.69 -16.28 -14.51
CA LEU A 81 -6.52 -14.93 -15.04
C LEU A 81 -5.76 -14.02 -14.08
N ALA A 82 -6.10 -14.05 -12.79
CA ALA A 82 -5.43 -13.28 -11.75
C ALA A 82 -3.95 -13.68 -11.63
N GLN A 83 -3.66 -14.98 -11.64
CA GLN A 83 -2.29 -15.52 -11.62
C GLN A 83 -1.49 -15.07 -12.84
N LYS A 84 -2.07 -15.16 -14.05
CA LYS A 84 -1.42 -14.69 -15.29
C LYS A 84 -1.13 -13.19 -15.26
N ALA A 85 -1.97 -12.41 -14.58
CA ALA A 85 -1.81 -10.97 -14.41
C ALA A 85 -0.91 -10.58 -13.21
N GLY A 86 -0.37 -11.54 -12.46
CA GLY A 86 0.47 -11.27 -11.30
C GLY A 86 -0.27 -10.68 -10.09
N LEU A 87 -1.60 -10.87 -10.03
CA LEU A 87 -2.45 -10.39 -8.94
C LEU A 87 -2.52 -11.46 -7.84
N ASN A 88 -2.54 -11.03 -6.58
CA ASN A 88 -2.44 -11.93 -5.43
C ASN A 88 -3.55 -11.76 -4.39
N MET A 89 -4.54 -10.91 -4.65
CA MET A 89 -5.77 -10.80 -3.88
C MET A 89 -6.97 -10.88 -4.82
N ILE A 90 -7.91 -11.78 -4.53
CA ILE A 90 -9.13 -11.96 -5.32
C ILE A 90 -10.31 -11.59 -4.41
N ILE A 91 -11.17 -10.69 -4.89
CA ILE A 91 -12.37 -10.24 -4.19
C ILE A 91 -13.58 -10.56 -5.08
N PRO A 92 -14.18 -11.74 -4.94
CA PRO A 92 -15.42 -12.09 -5.63
C PRO A 92 -16.64 -11.49 -4.92
N HIS A 93 -17.74 -11.31 -5.64
CA HIS A 93 -19.04 -10.96 -5.05
C HIS A 93 -19.69 -12.17 -4.39
N GLU A 94 -19.74 -13.30 -5.09
CA GLU A 94 -20.29 -14.54 -4.55
C GLU A 94 -19.33 -15.20 -3.56
N PRO A 95 -19.84 -15.75 -2.45
CA PRO A 95 -19.02 -16.48 -1.49
C PRO A 95 -18.42 -17.73 -2.13
N THR A 96 -17.20 -18.06 -1.69
CA THR A 96 -16.43 -19.24 -2.11
C THR A 96 -16.13 -20.15 -0.93
#